data_AF-A0A0U1PSW8-F1
#
_entry.id   AF-A0A0U1PSW8-F1
#
_cell.length_a   1.000
_cell.length_b   1.000
_cell.length_c   1.000
_cell.angle_alpha   90.00
_cell.angle_beta   90.00
_cell.angle_gamma   90.00
#
_symmetry.space_group_name_H-M   'P 1'
#
loop_
_entity.id
_entity.type
_entity.pdbx_description
1 polymer ?
#
loop_
_entity_poly.entity_id
_entity_poly.type
_entity_poly.pdbx_seq_one_letter_code
_entity_poly.pdbx_strand_id
1 'polypeptide(L)'
;GNAVVLDVWGLVGGVAGFVAALAVVSRRAERAAYSQINGQPGAVGAVLRSGRRGTWTGSEMPVAVNGKTQDAVYRAVGRGGVVLITEGPASRTKRMMEDERRKVARILPNVPITVINVGPDDNAVPLHRVQRALAKTTKTLT
;
A
#
# COMPACT_ATOMS: atom_id res chain seq x y z
N GLY A 1 -30.88 -41.28 22.53
CA GLY A 1 -29.48 -41.50 22.90
C GLY A 1 -28.63 -40.43 22.27
N ASN A 2 -27.85 -39.69 23.06
CA ASN A 2 -27.03 -38.56 22.60
C ASN A 2 -25.75 -38.96 21.85
N ALA A 3 -25.39 -40.26 21.84
CA ALA A 3 -24.13 -40.74 21.26
C ALA A 3 -24.00 -40.39 19.76
N VAL A 4 -25.04 -40.69 18.95
CA VAL A 4 -25.04 -40.39 17.51
C VAL A 4 -24.90 -38.89 17.24
N VAL A 5 -25.48 -38.04 18.09
CA VAL A 5 -25.38 -36.58 17.95
C VAL A 5 -23.96 -36.10 18.27
N LEU A 6 -23.34 -36.64 19.33
CA LEU A 6 -21.95 -36.32 19.70
C LEU A 6 -20.95 -36.76 18.62
N ASP A 7 -21.15 -37.93 18.02
CA ASP A 7 -20.31 -38.45 16.94
C ASP A 7 -20.38 -37.56 15.69
N VAL A 8 -21.59 -37.12 15.30
CA VAL A 8 -21.80 -36.21 14.17
C VAL A 8 -21.13 -34.85 14.42
N TRP A 9 -21.27 -34.28 15.62
CA TRP A 9 -20.60 -33.01 15.95
C TRP A 9 -19.07 -33.13 15.99
N GLY A 10 -18.53 -34.27 16.43
CA GLY A 10 -17.09 -34.55 16.37
C GLY A 10 -16.56 -34.57 14.93
N LEU A 11 -17.29 -35.25 14.03
CA LEU A 11 -16.94 -35.30 12.60
C LEU A 11 -16.97 -33.90 11.96
N VAL A 12 -18.05 -33.15 12.21
CA VAL A 12 -18.23 -31.78 11.69
C VAL A 12 -17.14 -30.84 12.23
N GLY A 13 -16.84 -30.91 13.53
CA GLY A 13 -15.78 -30.14 14.16
C GLY A 13 -14.39 -30.45 13.58
N GLY A 14 -14.10 -31.72 13.31
CA GLY A 14 -12.85 -32.15 12.68
C GLY A 14 -12.69 -31.59 11.27
N VAL A 15 -13.73 -31.68 10.43
CA VAL A 15 -13.71 -31.12 9.07
C VAL A 15 -13.60 -29.59 9.10
N ALA A 16 -14.35 -28.92 9.98
CA ALA A 16 -14.29 -27.47 10.13
C ALA A 16 -12.91 -26.99 10.61
N GLY A 17 -12.30 -27.70 11.57
CA GLY A 17 -10.95 -27.42 12.06
C GLY A 17 -9.89 -27.59 10.97
N PHE A 18 -10.03 -28.62 10.13
CA PHE A 18 -9.13 -28.83 9.00
C PHE A 18 -9.26 -27.72 7.95
N VAL A 19 -10.48 -27.33 7.57
CA VAL A 19 -10.72 -26.21 6.65
C VAL A 19 -10.18 -24.89 7.23
N ALA A 20 -10.36 -24.64 8.52
CA ALA A 20 -9.82 -23.46 9.18
C ALA A 20 -8.28 -23.45 9.18
N ALA A 21 -7.64 -24.60 9.44
CA ALA A 21 -6.18 -24.74 9.37
C ALA A 21 -5.66 -24.45 7.95
N LEU A 22 -6.31 -25.01 6.92
CA LEU A 22 -5.99 -24.71 5.53
C LEU A 22 -6.16 -23.23 5.21
N ALA A 23 -7.26 -22.60 5.66
CA ALA A 23 -7.48 -21.17 5.45
C ALA A 23 -6.39 -20.30 6.10
N VAL A 24 -5.89 -20.69 7.28
CA VAL A 24 -4.76 -20.00 7.93
C VAL A 24 -3.47 -20.17 7.14
N VAL A 25 -3.20 -21.38 6.63
CA VAL A 25 -2.01 -21.65 5.79
C VAL A 25 -2.10 -20.88 4.48
N SER A 26 -3.24 -20.86 3.79
CA SER A 26 -3.47 -20.08 2.57
C SER A 26 -3.24 -18.59 2.80
N ARG A 27 -3.77 -18.02 3.89
CA ARG A 27 -3.54 -16.60 4.25
C ARG A 27 -2.06 -16.30 4.52
N ARG A 28 -1.34 -17.23 5.18
CA ARG A 28 0.11 -17.09 5.41
C ARG A 28 0.91 -17.21 4.11
N ALA A 29 0.54 -18.14 3.24
CA ALA A 29 1.16 -18.34 1.94
C ALA A 29 0.94 -17.13 1.02
N GLU A 30 -0.27 -16.55 1.01
CA GLU A 30 -0.55 -15.30 0.31
C GLU A 30 0.38 -14.19 0.79
N ARG A 31 0.51 -13.97 2.10
CA ARG A 31 1.45 -12.96 2.65
C ARG A 31 2.90 -13.22 2.24
N ALA A 32 3.37 -14.46 2.28
CA ALA A 32 4.72 -14.86 1.90
C ALA A 32 4.98 -14.78 0.37
N ALA A 33 3.95 -14.99 -0.44
CA ALA A 33 4.01 -14.82 -1.88
C ALA A 33 3.94 -13.34 -2.27
N TYR A 34 3.09 -12.55 -1.62
CA TYR A 34 3.03 -11.10 -1.79
C TYR A 34 4.34 -10.41 -1.37
N SER A 35 5.06 -10.91 -0.35
CA SER A 35 6.40 -10.41 -0.01
C SER A 35 7.44 -10.67 -1.09
N GLN A 36 7.23 -11.64 -1.98
CA GLN A 36 8.11 -11.92 -3.11
C GLN A 36 7.72 -11.11 -4.36
N ILE A 37 6.45 -10.69 -4.50
CA ILE A 37 5.93 -9.99 -5.68
C ILE A 37 5.92 -8.44 -5.50
N ASN A 38 5.85 -7.91 -4.28
CA ASN A 38 5.87 -6.46 -4.00
C ASN A 38 7.27 -5.79 -4.03
N GLY A 39 8.23 -6.38 -4.75
CA GLY A 39 9.66 -6.03 -4.64
C GLY A 39 10.33 -5.51 -5.91
N GLN A 40 9.59 -5.18 -6.97
CA GLN A 40 10.21 -4.54 -8.14
C GLN A 40 10.31 -3.03 -7.90
N PRO A 41 11.53 -2.49 -7.77
CA PRO A 41 11.72 -1.05 -7.62
C PRO A 41 11.17 -0.32 -8.84
N GLY A 42 10.42 0.75 -8.61
CA GLY A 42 9.84 1.55 -9.69
C GLY A 42 8.37 1.26 -9.99
N ALA A 43 7.75 0.33 -9.27
CA ALA A 43 6.38 -0.09 -9.55
C ALA A 43 5.36 1.05 -9.35
N VAL A 44 5.56 1.90 -8.32
CA VAL A 44 4.70 3.07 -8.10
C VAL A 44 4.87 4.07 -9.23
N GLY A 45 6.10 4.29 -9.73
CA GLY A 45 6.36 5.18 -10.87
C GLY A 45 5.60 4.76 -12.13
N ALA A 46 5.59 3.46 -12.44
CA ALA A 46 4.83 2.91 -13.58
C ALA A 46 3.31 3.10 -13.43
N VAL A 47 2.79 2.96 -12.21
CA VAL A 47 1.38 3.23 -11.92
C VAL A 47 1.05 4.72 -12.07
N LEU A 48 1.95 5.62 -11.67
CA LEU A 48 1.74 7.07 -11.84
C LEU A 48 1.74 7.48 -13.31
N ARG A 49 2.62 6.88 -14.13
CA ARG A 49 2.68 7.10 -15.59
C ARG A 49 1.40 6.66 -16.30
N SER A 50 0.83 5.53 -15.89
CA SER A 50 -0.39 4.95 -16.48
C SER A 50 -1.69 5.59 -15.96
N GLY A 51 -1.61 6.48 -14.97
CA GLY A 51 -2.74 7.22 -14.44
C GLY A 51 -3.45 8.06 -15.51
N ARG A 52 -4.78 8.18 -15.39
CA ARG A 52 -5.57 9.02 -16.31
C ARG A 52 -5.08 10.46 -16.25
N ARG A 53 -4.62 10.97 -17.39
CA ARG A 53 -4.23 12.37 -17.58
C ARG A 53 -5.41 13.28 -17.19
N GLY A 54 -5.20 14.20 -16.23
CA GLY A 54 -6.11 15.32 -15.98
C GLY A 54 -6.54 15.59 -14.54
N THR A 55 -6.40 14.64 -13.60
CA THR A 55 -6.75 14.90 -12.17
C THR A 55 -5.53 14.91 -11.24
N TRP A 56 -4.56 14.04 -11.51
CA TRP A 56 -3.31 13.93 -10.77
C TRP A 56 -2.16 13.80 -11.75
N THR A 57 -1.11 14.58 -11.54
CA THR A 57 0.14 14.55 -12.28
C THR A 57 1.21 13.98 -11.35
N GLY A 58 1.56 12.72 -11.56
CA GLY A 58 2.67 12.06 -10.87
C GLY A 58 3.92 12.04 -11.74
N SER A 59 5.09 12.24 -11.13
CA SER A 59 6.36 11.97 -11.79
C SER A 59 6.65 10.47 -11.77
N GLU A 60 7.02 9.90 -12.92
CA GLU A 60 7.52 8.52 -13.03
C GLU A 60 8.85 8.36 -12.29
N MET A 61 9.65 9.43 -12.21
CA MET A 61 10.89 9.43 -11.44
C MET A 61 10.62 9.72 -9.96
N PRO A 62 11.21 8.93 -9.05
CA PRO A 62 11.11 9.17 -7.62
C PRO A 62 11.86 10.45 -7.21
N VAL A 63 11.33 11.15 -6.21
CA VAL A 63 11.95 12.35 -5.61
C VAL A 63 13.07 12.00 -4.64
N ALA A 64 13.04 10.80 -4.06
CA ALA A 64 14.07 10.27 -3.19
C ALA A 64 14.15 8.75 -3.35
N VAL A 65 15.36 8.20 -3.36
CA VAL A 65 15.62 6.76 -3.45
C VAL A 65 16.71 6.37 -2.47
N ASN A 66 16.54 5.24 -1.81
CA ASN A 66 17.61 4.61 -1.05
C ASN A 66 18.42 3.70 -1.98
N GLY A 67 19.67 4.06 -2.26
CA GLY A 67 20.52 3.32 -3.21
C GLY A 67 20.86 1.89 -2.79
N LYS A 68 20.67 1.50 -1.51
CA LYS A 68 20.94 0.13 -1.03
C LYS A 68 19.72 -0.78 -1.10
N THR A 69 18.55 -0.26 -0.75
CA THR A 69 17.30 -1.04 -0.65
C THR A 69 16.36 -0.81 -1.82
N GLN A 70 16.68 0.16 -2.68
CA GLN A 70 15.86 0.60 -3.81
C GLN A 70 14.44 1.06 -3.40
N ASP A 71 14.24 1.36 -2.10
CA ASP A 71 13.02 2.02 -1.63
C ASP A 71 12.94 3.43 -2.19
N ALA A 72 11.74 3.89 -2.51
CA ALA A 72 11.55 5.14 -3.21
C ALA A 72 10.41 5.98 -2.63
N VAL A 73 10.47 7.29 -2.84
CA VAL A 73 9.37 8.21 -2.57
C VAL A 73 9.02 8.90 -3.88
N TYR A 74 7.74 8.94 -4.20
CA TYR A 74 7.19 9.60 -5.37
C TYR A 74 6.32 10.77 -4.94
N ARG A 75 6.15 11.71 -5.87
CA ARG A 75 5.30 12.88 -5.67
C ARG A 75 4.25 12.96 -6.78
N ALA A 76 3.00 13.08 -6.37
CA ALA A 76 1.87 13.37 -7.23
C ALA A 76 1.26 14.71 -6.83
N VAL A 77 0.89 15.52 -7.81
CA VAL A 77 0.28 16.83 -7.61
C VAL A 77 -1.06 16.86 -8.33
N GLY A 78 -2.09 17.39 -7.68
CA GLY A 78 -3.42 17.48 -8.26
C GLY A 78 -4.30 18.47 -7.52
N ARG A 79 -5.61 18.44 -7.80
CA ARG A 79 -6.59 19.33 -7.16
C ARG A 79 -6.71 19.11 -5.64
N GLY A 80 -6.24 17.97 -5.14
CA GLY A 80 -6.17 17.68 -3.71
C GLY A 80 -4.87 18.14 -3.03
N GLY A 81 -4.02 18.92 -3.72
CA GLY A 81 -2.71 19.34 -3.22
C GLY A 81 -1.59 18.38 -3.64
N VAL A 82 -0.70 18.06 -2.69
CA VAL A 82 0.45 17.18 -2.93
C VAL A 82 0.24 15.86 -2.22
N VAL A 83 0.44 14.75 -2.93
CA VAL A 83 0.47 13.41 -2.35
C VAL A 83 1.88 12.85 -2.47
N LEU A 84 2.45 12.46 -1.33
CA LEU A 84 3.69 11.72 -1.26
C LEU A 84 3.38 10.23 -1.18
N ILE A 85 3.96 9.45 -2.08
CA ILE A 85 3.70 8.00 -2.17
C ILE A 85 5.02 7.29 -1.89
N THR A 86 5.07 6.47 -0.84
CA THR A 86 6.28 5.70 -0.54
C THR A 86 6.19 4.32 -1.17
N GLU A 87 7.32 3.81 -1.66
CA GLU A 87 7.49 2.44 -2.16
C GLU A 87 8.50 1.73 -1.26
N GLY A 88 8.03 0.72 -0.52
CA GLY A 88 8.81 -0.05 0.44
C GLY A 88 8.26 0.01 1.87
N PRO A 89 8.88 -0.72 2.81
CA PRO A 89 8.45 -0.76 4.21
C PRO A 89 8.47 0.64 4.85
N ALA A 90 7.41 0.99 5.58
CA ALA A 90 7.25 2.29 6.23
C ALA A 90 8.42 2.64 7.15
N SER A 91 9.00 1.65 7.83
CA SER A 91 10.18 1.84 8.69
C SER A 91 11.40 2.37 7.94
N ARG A 92 11.59 1.99 6.67
CA ARG A 92 12.73 2.40 5.83
C ARG A 92 12.45 3.70 5.07
N THR A 93 11.21 3.92 4.65
CA THR A 93 10.81 5.08 3.84
C THR A 93 10.46 6.31 4.68
N LYS A 94 10.10 6.15 5.95
CA LYS A 94 9.65 7.24 6.84
C LYS A 94 10.58 8.45 6.85
N ARG A 95 11.89 8.23 6.94
CA ARG A 95 12.87 9.34 6.96
C ARG A 95 12.84 10.14 5.66
N MET A 96 12.92 9.46 4.52
CA MET A 96 12.88 10.11 3.20
C MET A 96 11.55 10.83 2.96
N MET A 97 10.46 10.23 3.40
CA MET A 97 9.11 10.81 3.31
C MET A 97 8.99 12.09 4.15
N GLU A 98 9.44 12.07 5.40
CA GLU A 98 9.39 13.24 6.28
C GLU A 98 10.30 14.38 5.78
N ASP A 99 11.48 14.04 5.24
CA ASP A 99 12.38 15.03 4.65
C ASP A 99 11.73 15.71 3.44
N GLU A 100 11.07 14.95 2.57
CA GLU A 100 10.33 15.51 1.44
C GLU A 100 9.11 16.31 1.89
N ARG A 101 8.35 15.80 2.87
CA ARG A 101 7.20 16.51 3.45
C ARG A 101 7.61 17.89 3.97
N ARG A 102 8.73 17.98 4.69
CA ARG A 102 9.25 19.26 5.20
C ARG A 102 9.67 20.19 4.07
N LYS A 103 10.31 19.68 3.01
CA LYS A 103 10.67 20.48 1.83
C LYS A 103 9.42 21.04 1.16
N VAL A 104 8.43 20.20 0.88
CA VAL A 104 7.18 20.62 0.25
C VAL A 104 6.43 21.60 1.14
N ALA A 105 6.32 21.37 2.45
CA ALA A 105 5.65 22.27 3.37
C ALA A 105 6.31 23.66 3.45
N ARG A 106 7.63 23.76 3.28
CA ARG A 106 8.34 25.04 3.22
C ARG A 106 8.07 25.80 1.92
N ILE A 107 7.96 25.09 0.81
CA ILE A 107 7.73 25.69 -0.52
C ILE A 107 6.24 26.06 -0.70
N LEU A 108 5.34 25.23 -0.17
CA LEU A 108 3.89 25.31 -0.35
C LEU A 108 3.17 25.23 1.01
N PRO A 109 3.24 26.28 1.85
CA PRO A 109 2.71 26.24 3.22
C PRO A 109 1.18 26.07 3.31
N ASN A 110 0.43 26.51 2.30
CA ASN A 110 -1.04 26.45 2.28
C ASN A 110 -1.60 25.28 1.45
N VAL A 111 -0.75 24.32 1.06
CA VAL A 111 -1.18 23.17 0.24
C VAL A 111 -1.24 21.91 1.11
N PRO A 112 -2.37 21.17 1.12
CA PRO A 112 -2.48 19.94 1.87
C PRO A 112 -1.49 18.89 1.34
N ILE A 113 -0.79 18.25 2.26
CA ILE A 113 0.16 17.16 1.98
C ILE A 113 -0.40 15.87 2.55
N THR A 114 -0.72 14.92 1.68
CA THR A 114 -1.20 13.59 2.07
C THR A 114 -0.10 12.55 1.82
N VAL A 115 -0.01 11.53 2.67
CA VAL A 115 0.98 10.46 2.53
C VAL A 115 0.25 9.13 2.27
N ILE A 116 0.70 8.40 1.26
CA ILE A 116 0.23 7.06 0.93
C ILE A 116 1.42 6.11 1.01
N ASN A 117 1.33 5.11 1.88
CA ASN A 117 2.38 4.09 1.96
C ASN A 117 2.04 2.92 1.05
N VAL A 118 2.96 2.51 0.19
CA VAL A 118 2.87 1.31 -0.65
C VAL A 118 4.02 0.39 -0.27
N GLY A 119 3.70 -0.83 0.12
CA GLY A 119 4.70 -1.75 0.66
C GLY A 119 4.08 -2.96 1.34
N PRO A 120 4.90 -3.74 2.07
CA PRO A 120 4.47 -4.97 2.73
C PRO A 120 3.70 -4.75 4.05
N ASP A 121 3.57 -3.51 4.53
CA ASP A 121 2.95 -3.23 5.82
C ASP A 121 1.42 -3.42 5.78
N ASP A 122 0.81 -3.86 6.90
CA ASP A 122 -0.65 -4.09 6.98
C ASP A 122 -1.48 -2.82 6.71
N ASN A 123 -0.94 -1.64 6.99
CA ASN A 123 -1.57 -0.35 6.73
C ASN A 123 -1.19 0.25 5.36
N ALA A 124 -0.43 -0.48 4.53
CA ALA A 124 -0.04 -0.02 3.21
C ALA A 124 -1.16 -0.23 2.19
N VAL A 125 -1.24 0.68 1.22
CA VAL A 125 -2.14 0.59 0.09
C VAL A 125 -1.52 -0.35 -0.95
N PRO A 126 -2.26 -1.39 -1.41
CA PRO A 126 -1.78 -2.24 -2.50
C PRO A 126 -1.57 -1.43 -3.78
N LEU A 127 -0.55 -1.79 -4.57
CA LEU A 127 -0.14 -1.06 -5.77
C LEU A 127 -1.31 -0.74 -6.75
N HIS A 128 -2.17 -1.73 -7.03
CA HIS A 128 -3.33 -1.58 -7.92
C HIS A 128 -4.40 -0.60 -7.39
N ARG A 129 -4.39 -0.28 -6.09
CA ARG A 129 -5.32 0.67 -5.45
C ARG A 129 -4.75 2.06 -5.33
N VAL A 130 -3.49 2.30 -5.67
CA VAL A 130 -2.84 3.63 -5.54
C VAL A 130 -3.61 4.70 -6.31
N GLN A 131 -3.99 4.42 -7.57
CA GLN A 131 -4.81 5.35 -8.37
C GLN A 131 -6.16 5.67 -7.72
N ARG A 132 -6.81 4.66 -7.11
CA ARG A 132 -8.09 4.84 -6.41
C ARG A 132 -7.90 5.62 -5.10
N ALA A 133 -6.80 5.40 -4.39
CA ALA A 133 -6.47 6.14 -3.18
C ALA A 133 -6.21 7.62 -3.50
N LEU A 134 -5.47 7.91 -4.57
CA LEU A 134 -5.27 9.27 -5.08
C LEU A 134 -6.59 9.95 -5.45
N ALA A 135 -7.48 9.25 -6.15
CA ALA A 135 -8.78 9.78 -6.54
C ALA A 135 -9.70 10.10 -5.34
N LYS A 136 -9.49 9.44 -4.20
CA LYS A 136 -10.25 9.68 -2.95
C LYS A 136 -9.71 10.85 -2.12
N THR A 137 -8.49 11.31 -2.38
CA THR A 137 -7.93 12.46 -1.67
C THR A 137 -8.80 13.69 -1.93
N THR A 138 -9.24 14.34 -0.85
CA THR A 138 -10.17 15.48 -0.90
C THR A 138 -9.65 16.58 -1.81
N LYS A 139 -10.50 17.08 -2.70
CA LYS A 139 -10.19 18.20 -3.59
C LYS A 139 -10.27 19.49 -2.77
N THR A 140 -9.12 20.07 -2.45
CA THR A 140 -9.04 21.28 -1.62
C THR A 140 -8.64 22.51 -2.44
N LEU A 141 -8.04 22.31 -3.62
CA LEU A 141 -7.62 23.36 -4.54
C LEU A 141 -8.67 23.49 -5.66
N THR A 142 -9.19 24.71 -5.82
CA THR A 142 -10.17 25.07 -6.86
C THR A 142 -9.46 25.30 -8.19
#